data_AF-A0A0Q6B579-F1
#
_entry.id   AF-A0A0Q6B579-F1
#
_cell.length_a   1.000
_cell.length_b   1.000
_cell.length_c   1.000
_cell.angle_alpha   90.00
_cell.angle_beta   90.00
_cell.angle_gamma   90.00
#
_symmetry.space_group_name_H-M   'P 1'
#
loop_
_entity.id
_entity.type
_entity.pdbx_description
1 polymer ?
#
loop_
_entity_poly.entity_id
_entity_poly.type
_entity_poly.pdbx_seq_one_letter_code
_entity_poly.pdbx_strand_id
1 'polypeptide(L)'
;MYRPGAGTWFTAWFTVTAEGKLRTRFDYDNEPELGHFAAEAYRADFDEFPRTPENTPDWLAAVLAGAPTRHDLVGRADGGGGAER
;
A
#
# COMPACT_ATOMS: atom_id res chain seq x y z
N MET A 1 10.53 3.67 -5.14
CA MET A 1 11.81 4.41 -5.05
C MET A 1 12.09 4.56 -3.59
N TYR A 2 13.23 4.03 -3.17
CA TYR A 2 13.60 3.94 -1.76
C TYR A 2 14.21 5.24 -1.25
N ARG A 3 13.92 5.58 0.01
CA ARG A 3 14.56 6.64 0.78
C ARG A 3 14.98 6.08 2.14
N PRO A 4 16.25 6.23 2.55
CA PRO A 4 16.71 5.78 3.85
C PRO A 4 15.83 6.26 4.99
N GLY A 5 15.35 5.32 5.80
CA GLY A 5 14.48 5.60 6.95
C GLY A 5 13.02 5.95 6.62
N ALA A 6 12.66 6.16 5.35
CA ALA A 6 11.27 6.38 4.90
C ALA A 6 10.73 5.25 4.01
N GLY A 7 11.56 4.29 3.60
CA GLY A 7 11.17 3.15 2.78
C GLY A 7 10.87 3.52 1.32
N THR A 8 10.04 2.72 0.67
CA THR A 8 9.59 2.92 -0.73
C THR A 8 8.28 3.70 -0.79
N TRP A 9 7.94 4.20 -1.98
CA TRP A 9 6.57 4.67 -2.23
C TRP A 9 5.63 3.48 -2.41
N PHE A 10 4.37 3.67 -2.05
CA PHE A 10 3.30 2.69 -2.22
C PHE A 10 2.46 2.95 -3.46
N THR A 11 2.22 4.22 -3.80
CA THR A 11 1.50 4.61 -5.02
C THR A 11 2.28 5.68 -5.78
N ALA A 12 2.23 5.62 -7.10
CA ALA A 12 2.86 6.61 -7.97
C ALA A 12 1.91 7.01 -9.12
N TRP A 13 1.91 8.29 -9.46
CA TRP A 13 1.24 8.82 -10.65
C TRP A 13 2.28 9.35 -11.62
N PHE A 14 2.16 8.92 -12.88
CA PHE A 14 2.95 9.41 -13.99
C PHE A 14 2.03 10.11 -14.96
N THR A 15 2.28 11.40 -15.22
CA THR A 15 1.55 12.18 -16.21
C THR A 15 2.49 12.53 -17.35
N VAL A 16 2.18 12.04 -18.54
CA VAL A 16 2.91 12.35 -19.78
C VAL A 16 2.06 13.31 -20.61
N THR A 17 2.62 14.45 -21.00
CA THR A 17 1.94 15.42 -21.88
C THR A 17 2.30 15.18 -23.34
N ALA A 18 1.50 15.71 -24.27
CA ALA A 18 1.74 15.57 -25.71
C ALA A 18 3.06 16.23 -26.16
N GLU A 19 3.52 17.25 -25.42
CA GLU A 19 4.82 17.91 -25.63
C GLU A 19 6.00 17.09 -25.07
N GLY A 20 5.75 15.86 -24.61
CA GLY A 20 6.77 14.95 -24.10
C GLY A 20 7.23 15.24 -22.67
N LYS A 21 6.50 16.05 -21.90
CA LYS A 21 6.86 16.33 -20.49
C LYS A 21 6.34 15.22 -19.58
N LEU A 22 7.19 14.72 -18.70
CA LEU A 22 6.82 13.79 -17.63
C LEU A 22 6.71 14.53 -16.29
N ARG A 23 5.59 14.34 -15.59
CA ARG A 23 5.42 14.71 -14.18
C ARG A 23 5.19 13.45 -13.35
N THR A 24 5.83 13.38 -12.19
CA THR A 24 5.68 12.25 -11.27
C THR A 24 5.24 12.72 -9.89
N ARG A 25 4.38 11.93 -9.26
CA ARG A 25 3.97 12.09 -7.85
C ARG A 25 4.06 10.73 -7.18
N PHE A 26 4.49 10.71 -5.92
CA PHE A 26 4.63 9.50 -5.12
C PHE A 26 3.91 9.68 -3.79
N ASP A 27 3.27 8.62 -3.34
CA ASP A 27 2.64 8.51 -2.02
C ASP A 27 3.39 7.46 -1.21
N TYR A 28 3.84 7.84 -0.02
CA TYR A 28 4.57 6.97 0.90
C TYR A 28 3.72 6.58 2.11
N ASP A 29 2.54 7.19 2.26
CA ASP A 29 1.86 7.31 3.54
C ASP A 29 0.48 6.65 3.55
N ASN A 30 -0.20 6.59 2.41
CA ASN A 30 -1.52 5.96 2.31
C ASN A 30 -1.43 4.52 1.82
N GLU A 31 -2.27 3.66 2.40
CA GLU A 31 -2.44 2.29 1.90
C GLU A 31 -2.94 2.32 0.45
N PRO A 32 -2.30 1.57 -0.48
CA PRO A 32 -2.72 1.52 -1.88
C PRO A 32 -4.21 1.28 -2.06
N GLU A 33 -4.84 2.09 -2.90
CA GLU A 33 -6.24 1.86 -3.29
C GLU A 33 -6.36 0.88 -4.45
N LEU A 34 -5.31 0.78 -5.26
CA LEU A 34 -5.25 -0.04 -6.47
C LEU A 34 -4.37 -1.27 -6.24
N GLY A 35 -4.76 -2.39 -6.83
CA GLY A 35 -4.10 -3.68 -6.64
C GLY A 35 -4.73 -4.49 -5.51
N HIS A 36 -4.16 -5.65 -5.24
CA HIS A 36 -4.50 -6.48 -4.08
C HIS A 36 -3.20 -7.06 -3.54
N PHE A 37 -2.80 -6.60 -2.35
CA PHE A 37 -1.57 -7.01 -1.72
C PHE A 37 -1.88 -7.70 -0.40
N ALA A 38 -1.32 -8.89 -0.22
CA ALA A 38 -1.38 -9.60 1.06
C ALA A 38 -0.46 -8.93 2.09
N ALA A 39 -0.74 -9.14 3.37
CA ALA A 39 0.07 -8.60 4.47
C ALA A 39 1.56 -9.00 4.36
N GLU A 40 1.84 -10.18 3.83
CA GLU A 40 3.19 -10.71 3.62
C GLU A 40 3.98 -9.87 2.60
N ALA A 41 3.31 -9.28 1.61
CA ALA A 41 3.97 -8.40 0.65
C ALA A 41 4.43 -7.10 1.31
N TYR A 42 3.62 -6.53 2.20
CA TYR A 42 4.00 -5.35 2.98
C TYR A 42 5.12 -5.64 3.98
N ARG A 43 5.12 -6.82 4.61
CA ARG A 43 6.23 -7.25 5.49
C ARG A 43 7.53 -7.40 4.71
N ALA A 44 7.49 -8.06 3.54
CA ALA A 44 8.66 -8.23 2.69
C ALA A 44 9.22 -6.88 2.20
N ASP A 45 8.35 -5.94 1.80
CA ASP A 45 8.79 -4.57 1.44
C ASP A 45 9.42 -3.84 2.64
N PHE A 46 8.85 -3.96 3.84
CA PHE A 46 9.40 -3.33 5.04
C PHE A 46 10.75 -3.92 5.45
N ASP A 47 10.92 -5.24 5.34
CA ASP A 47 12.18 -5.92 5.68
C ASP A 47 13.32 -5.52 4.73
N GLU A 48 13.03 -5.39 3.43
CA GLU A 48 13.99 -4.96 2.40
C GLU A 48 14.24 -3.45 2.44
N PHE A 49 13.20 -2.66 2.70
CA PHE A 49 13.21 -1.19 2.67
C PHE A 49 12.71 -0.60 4.00
N PRO A 50 13.51 -0.69 5.07
CA PRO A 50 13.08 -0.35 6.41
C PRO A 50 12.69 1.11 6.56
N ARG A 51 11.66 1.33 7.38
CA ARG A 51 11.19 2.66 7.78
C ARG A 51 11.50 2.89 9.27
N THR A 52 11.78 4.13 9.59
CA THR A 52 11.81 4.61 10.98
C THR A 52 10.38 4.62 11.54
N PRO A 53 10.22 4.52 12.87
CA PRO A 53 8.89 4.60 13.48
C PRO A 53 8.11 5.84 13.06
N GLU A 54 8.78 7.00 12.95
CA GLU A 54 8.15 8.27 12.57
C GLU A 54 7.67 8.32 11.11
N ASN A 55 8.26 7.49 10.24
CA ASN A 55 7.89 7.37 8.83
C ASN A 55 7.11 6.07 8.53
N THR A 56 6.65 5.36 9.57
CA THR A 56 5.80 4.18 9.44
C THR A 56 4.35 4.60 9.67
N PRO A 57 3.50 4.65 8.63
CA PRO A 57 2.10 5.01 8.80
C PRO A 57 1.35 4.01 9.70
N ASP A 58 0.34 4.49 10.42
CA ASP A 58 -0.43 3.68 11.39
C ASP A 58 -1.01 2.40 10.77
N TRP A 59 -1.52 2.48 9.54
CA TRP A 59 -2.08 1.32 8.85
C TRP A 59 -1.01 0.24 8.58
N LEU A 60 0.21 0.66 8.22
CA LEU A 60 1.30 -0.26 7.96
C LEU A 60 1.76 -0.91 9.26
N ALA A 61 1.92 -0.12 10.32
CA ALA A 61 2.23 -0.63 11.65
C ALA A 61 1.19 -1.67 12.12
N ALA A 62 -0.10 -1.41 11.87
CA ALA A 62 -1.17 -2.36 12.18
C ALA A 62 -1.05 -3.67 11.38
N VAL A 63 -0.80 -3.60 10.07
CA VAL A 63 -0.59 -4.79 9.21
C VAL A 63 0.63 -5.60 9.65
N LEU A 64 1.73 -4.93 9.99
CA LEU A 64 2.93 -5.58 10.54
C LEU A 64 2.62 -6.30 11.86
N ALA A 65 1.73 -5.75 12.68
CA ALA A 65 1.22 -6.37 13.90
C ALA A 65 0.14 -7.46 13.69
N GLY A 66 -0.27 -7.73 12.43
CA GLY A 66 -1.21 -8.80 12.09
C GLY A 66 -2.63 -8.34 11.75
N ALA A 67 -2.88 -7.04 11.64
CA ALA A 67 -4.16 -6.54 11.14
C ALA A 67 -4.38 -6.93 9.66
N PRO A 68 -5.64 -7.12 9.24
CA PRO A 68 -5.95 -7.32 7.82
C PRO A 68 -5.62 -6.06 7.01
N THR A 69 -5.30 -6.25 5.74
CA THR A 69 -5.14 -5.14 4.78
C THR A 69 -6.51 -4.56 4.39
N ARG A 70 -6.55 -3.35 3.83
CA ARG A 70 -7.76 -2.79 3.20
C ARG A 70 -8.39 -3.79 2.24
N HIS A 71 -7.60 -4.50 1.44
CA HIS A 71 -8.11 -5.42 0.43
C HIS A 71 -8.74 -6.68 1.04
N ASP A 72 -8.20 -7.16 2.17
CA ASP A 72 -8.82 -8.25 2.93
C ASP A 72 -10.17 -7.84 3.51
N LEU A 73 -10.32 -6.57 3.90
CA LEU A 73 -11.57 -6.02 4.42
C LEU A 73 -12.60 -5.80 3.32
N VAL A 74 -12.20 -5.25 2.18
CA VAL A 74 -13.10 -5.04 1.02
C VAL A 74 -13.58 -6.38 0.45
N GLY A 75 -12.69 -7.36 0.27
CA GLY A 75 -13.07 -8.67 -0.27
C GLY A 75 -14.05 -9.46 0.62
N ARG A 76 -14.09 -9.18 1.94
CA ARG A 76 -15.09 -9.78 2.85
C ARG A 76 -16.48 -9.15 2.71
N ALA A 77 -16.57 -7.88 2.35
CA ALA A 77 -17.86 -7.20 2.20
C ALA A 77 -18.65 -7.70 0.97
N ASP A 78 -17.94 -8.07 -0.10
CA ASP A 78 -18.56 -8.55 -1.34
C ASP A 78 -18.99 -10.05 -1.28
N GLY A 79 -18.53 -10.81 -0.28
CA GLY A 79 -18.79 -12.25 -0.15
C GLY A 79 -20.02 -12.65 0.67
N GLY A 80 -20.78 -11.70 1.22
CA GLY A 80 -21.85 -11.96 2.20
C GLY A 80 -23.25 -12.28 1.62
N GLY A 81 -23.41 -12.41 0.30
CA GLY A 81 -24.71 -12.55 -0.34
C GLY A 81 -24.91 -13.87 -1.05
N GLY A 82 -25.09 -14.99 -0.34
CA GLY A 82 -25.49 -16.23 -1.01
C GLY A 82 -25.37 -17.51 -0.19
N ALA A 83 -26.20 -17.68 0.83
CA ALA A 83 -26.59 -19.01 1.31
C ALA A 83 -27.89 -18.93 2.11
N GLU A 84 -29.01 -18.80 1.40
CA GLU A 84 -30.29 -19.27 1.91
C GLU A 84 -30.97 -20.03 0.76
N ARG A 85 -30.96 -21.37 0.84
CA ARG A 85 -31.94 -22.32 0.29
C ARG A 85 -31.69 -23.69 0.89
#